data_AF-A3CJU7-F1
#
_entry.id   AF-A3CJU7-F1
#
_cell.length_a   1.000
_cell.length_b   1.000
_cell.length_c   1.000
_cell.angle_alpha   90.00
_cell.angle_beta   90.00
_cell.angle_gamma   90.00
#
_symmetry.space_group_name_H-M   'P 1'
#
loop_
_entity.id
_entity.type
_entity.pdbx_description
1 polymer ?
#
loop_
_entity_poly.entity_id
_entity_poly.type
_entity_poly.pdbx_seq_one_letter_code
_entity_poly.pdbx_strand_id
1 'polypeptide(L)'
;MASRSRWSALAASALIQCFAGSSYCFAVYSPALKASQSYDQSALDKVAFFKDVGANAGILSGLLAAWAPAGRRRPWLVLLAGAALCAVGYLPIWLAVTGVAPAPLPLLCLYMLLAAQAQTFLNTADVVTAVENFPDRRGTVIGIMKGFLGLSGAILVQVYRTIHIAPSTFILMLAILPTAITLLLMYFVDVHRSDHQRYNKKFMDAFSLIAITVAGYLMIIIICDQVLKIISSAVQTVCFVILLLLVLSPVAIAVKAQKTESMKQEEETRDQAERIGLLQEQISTNASSSSDERCQELSTGKENMNLVQAMCKLNFWLLFLAMSCGMGSGLATVNNISQIGGSLGYSTKETSTLVSLWSIWNFSGRFGAGYISDHFLRSRGVGRPFFIGVTLLVMSLGHAIIASGILASLYVGSVLVGLCYGCQWALMPSITSEIFGLNHFGTIFNVVAVASPVGSYILSVRVVGYIYDMESPPGARACSGNHCFVLSFVIMACVCVVGSAVAFMLFVRTRRFYKRVVYARLQSFL
;
A
#
# COMPACT_ATOMS: atom_id res chain seq x y z
N MET A 1 -26.77 -6.70 16.15
CA MET A 1 -25.84 -5.58 15.88
C MET A 1 -24.44 -6.15 15.79
N ALA A 2 -23.71 -5.94 14.69
CA ALA A 2 -22.31 -6.37 14.61
C ALA A 2 -21.50 -5.67 15.72
N SER A 3 -20.98 -6.42 16.70
CA SER A 3 -20.13 -5.83 17.74
C SER A 3 -18.77 -5.47 17.15
N ARG A 4 -18.09 -4.45 17.68
CA ARG A 4 -16.80 -4.00 17.17
C ARG A 4 -15.69 -4.93 17.68
N SER A 5 -14.81 -5.34 16.78
CA SER A 5 -13.67 -6.20 17.07
C SER A 5 -12.47 -5.84 16.17
N ARG A 6 -11.26 -6.28 16.57
CA ARG A 6 -10.05 -6.15 15.74
C ARG A 6 -10.23 -6.76 14.34
N TRP A 7 -11.05 -7.80 14.21
CA TRP A 7 -11.39 -8.45 12.95
C TRP A 7 -12.33 -7.62 12.10
N SER A 8 -13.36 -7.00 12.70
CA SER A 8 -14.24 -6.08 11.99
C SER A 8 -13.48 -4.84 11.49
N ALA A 9 -12.51 -4.34 12.27
CA ALA A 9 -11.64 -3.25 11.88
C ALA A 9 -10.74 -3.64 10.70
N LEU A 10 -10.18 -4.86 10.70
CA LEU A 10 -9.38 -5.37 9.58
C LEU A 10 -10.21 -5.52 8.30
N ALA A 11 -11.44 -6.06 8.40
CA ALA A 11 -12.33 -6.20 7.24
C ALA A 11 -12.76 -4.85 6.68
N ALA A 12 -13.17 -3.91 7.55
CA ALA A 12 -13.55 -2.56 7.14
C ALA A 12 -12.38 -1.83 6.46
N SER A 13 -11.19 -1.91 7.05
CA SER A 13 -9.96 -1.32 6.48
C SER A 13 -9.63 -1.97 5.12
N ALA A 14 -9.70 -3.30 5.00
CA ALA A 14 -9.47 -3.98 3.72
C ALA A 14 -10.45 -3.52 2.62
N LEU A 15 -11.73 -3.37 2.97
CA LEU A 15 -12.75 -2.89 2.04
C LEU A 15 -12.53 -1.43 1.63
N ILE A 16 -12.17 -0.53 2.55
CA ILE A 16 -11.81 0.86 2.21
C ILE A 16 -10.62 0.86 1.24
N GLN A 17 -9.57 0.05 1.52
CA GLN A 17 -8.39 -0.05 0.67
C GLN A 17 -8.70 -0.55 -0.74
N CYS A 18 -9.68 -1.43 -0.93
CA CYS A 18 -10.14 -1.90 -2.25
C CYS A 18 -10.68 -0.76 -3.16
N PHE A 19 -11.03 0.40 -2.61
CA PHE A 19 -11.53 1.54 -3.38
C PHE A 19 -10.69 2.82 -3.20
N ALA A 20 -9.64 2.79 -2.38
CA ALA A 20 -8.83 3.96 -2.04
C ALA A 20 -7.83 4.39 -3.13
N GLY A 21 -7.43 3.50 -4.04
CA GLY A 21 -6.43 3.79 -5.07
C GLY A 21 -6.98 4.34 -6.38
N SER A 22 -7.88 5.32 -6.30
CA SER A 22 -8.44 6.04 -7.47
C SER A 22 -7.37 6.70 -8.34
N SER A 23 -6.21 7.04 -7.75
CA SER A 23 -5.06 7.62 -8.47
C SER A 23 -4.46 6.66 -9.51
N TYR A 24 -4.57 5.34 -9.31
CA TYR A 24 -4.08 4.35 -10.26
C TYR A 24 -4.94 4.28 -11.53
N CYS A 25 -6.17 4.81 -11.49
CA CYS A 25 -7.08 4.83 -12.63
C CYS A 25 -6.86 6.02 -13.58
N PHE A 26 -5.83 6.85 -13.37
CA PHE A 26 -5.56 8.05 -14.18
C PHE A 26 -5.47 7.75 -15.69
N ALA A 27 -4.89 6.61 -16.09
CA ALA A 27 -4.81 6.22 -17.49
C ALA A 27 -6.19 6.05 -18.17
N VAL A 28 -7.25 5.78 -17.40
CA VAL A 28 -8.61 5.58 -17.94
C VAL A 28 -9.27 6.90 -18.31
N TYR A 29 -9.12 7.94 -17.49
CA TYR A 29 -9.82 9.22 -17.70
C TYR A 29 -8.92 10.36 -18.19
N SER A 30 -7.60 10.21 -18.11
CA SER A 30 -6.64 11.24 -18.58
C SER A 30 -6.80 11.62 -20.06
N PRO A 31 -7.18 10.73 -21.00
CA PRO A 31 -7.47 11.16 -22.38
C PRO A 31 -8.68 12.09 -22.47
N ALA A 32 -9.74 11.83 -21.69
CA ALA A 32 -10.93 12.68 -21.65
C ALA A 32 -10.63 14.03 -20.98
N LEU A 33 -9.79 14.04 -19.94
CA LEU A 33 -9.29 15.27 -19.33
C LEU A 33 -8.48 16.09 -20.34
N LYS A 34 -7.58 15.43 -21.09
CA LYS A 34 -6.76 16.08 -22.12
C LYS A 34 -7.61 16.71 -23.22
N ALA A 35 -8.59 15.96 -23.73
CA ALA A 35 -9.48 16.40 -24.79
C ALA A 35 -10.37 17.57 -24.35
N SER A 36 -11.01 17.47 -23.18
CA SER A 36 -11.94 18.50 -22.67
C SER A 36 -11.26 19.83 -22.37
N GLN A 37 -10.02 19.81 -21.87
CA GLN A 37 -9.28 21.02 -21.50
C GLN A 37 -8.32 21.52 -22.60
N SER A 38 -8.33 20.89 -23.78
CA SER A 38 -7.38 21.19 -24.88
C SER A 38 -5.91 21.15 -24.43
N TYR A 39 -5.56 20.18 -23.58
CA TYR A 39 -4.21 20.06 -23.04
C TYR A 39 -3.24 19.40 -24.03
N ASP A 40 -2.02 19.91 -24.05
CA ASP A 40 -0.89 19.20 -24.64
C ASP A 40 -0.37 18.10 -23.68
N GLN A 41 0.66 17.36 -24.11
CA GLN A 41 1.22 16.29 -23.28
C GLN A 41 1.90 16.86 -22.03
N SER A 42 2.60 17.99 -22.15
CA SER A 42 3.29 18.64 -21.02
C SER A 42 2.33 19.05 -19.91
N ALA A 43 1.18 19.63 -20.26
CA ALA A 43 0.15 19.99 -19.29
C ALA A 43 -0.42 18.75 -18.59
N LEU A 44 -0.68 17.66 -19.33
CA LEU A 44 -1.16 16.41 -18.73
C LEU A 44 -0.10 15.77 -17.80
N ASP A 45 1.18 15.82 -18.18
CA ASP A 45 2.29 15.31 -17.38
C ASP A 45 2.45 16.10 -16.07
N LYS A 46 2.19 17.42 -16.09
CA LYS A 46 2.11 18.22 -14.85
C LYS A 46 0.99 17.74 -13.93
N VAL A 47 -0.21 17.47 -14.47
CA VAL A 47 -1.32 16.91 -13.68
C VAL A 47 -0.93 15.54 -13.11
N ALA A 48 -0.32 14.68 -13.91
CA ALA A 48 0.16 13.36 -13.48
C ALA A 48 1.24 13.45 -12.39
N PHE A 49 2.14 14.44 -12.47
CA PHE A 49 3.13 14.70 -11.43
C PHE A 49 2.46 15.05 -10.09
N PHE A 50 1.50 15.98 -10.09
CA PHE A 50 0.77 16.34 -8.86
C PHE A 50 -0.06 15.18 -8.29
N LYS A 51 -0.62 14.33 -9.16
CA LYS A 51 -1.22 13.05 -8.75
C LYS A 51 -0.20 12.17 -8.02
N ASP A 52 1.00 11.98 -8.56
CA ASP A 52 2.03 11.14 -7.93
C ASP A 52 2.52 11.72 -6.61
N VAL A 53 2.72 13.04 -6.55
CA VAL A 53 3.07 13.71 -5.28
C VAL A 53 1.96 13.48 -4.26
N GLY A 54 0.70 13.70 -4.63
CA GLY A 54 -0.42 13.54 -3.70
C GLY A 54 -0.62 12.10 -3.23
N ALA A 55 -0.45 11.12 -4.11
CA ALA A 55 -0.65 9.71 -3.81
C ALA A 55 0.44 9.12 -2.88
N ASN A 56 1.60 9.78 -2.80
CA ASN A 56 2.77 9.28 -2.08
C ASN A 56 3.20 10.16 -0.89
N ALA A 57 2.87 11.46 -0.87
CA ALA A 57 3.30 12.39 0.17
C ALA A 57 2.24 12.58 1.27
N GLY A 58 2.03 11.55 2.10
CA GLY A 58 1.01 11.56 3.17
C GLY A 58 1.41 12.29 4.47
N ILE A 59 2.27 13.31 4.42
CA ILE A 59 2.75 13.97 5.67
C ILE A 59 1.57 14.50 6.48
N LEU A 60 0.60 15.12 5.80
CA LEU A 60 -0.59 15.71 6.44
C LEU A 60 -1.46 14.66 7.13
N SER A 61 -1.67 13.50 6.51
CA SER A 61 -2.45 12.41 7.14
C SER A 61 -1.73 11.85 8.35
N GLY A 62 -0.40 11.72 8.28
CA GLY A 62 0.42 11.31 9.40
C GLY A 62 0.45 12.31 10.56
N LEU A 63 0.47 13.61 10.27
CA LEU A 63 0.38 14.67 11.29
C LEU A 63 -1.01 14.71 11.92
N LEU A 64 -2.07 14.62 11.12
CA LEU A 64 -3.44 14.55 11.64
C LEU A 64 -3.63 13.31 12.52
N ALA A 65 -3.07 12.17 12.12
CA ALA A 65 -3.07 10.97 12.95
C ALA A 65 -2.28 11.18 14.25
N ALA A 66 -1.15 11.88 14.25
CA ALA A 66 -0.39 12.15 15.47
C ALA A 66 -1.10 13.15 16.41
N TRP A 67 -1.74 14.17 15.85
CA TRP A 67 -2.45 15.21 16.59
C TRP A 67 -3.79 14.74 17.16
N ALA A 68 -4.50 13.87 16.44
CA ALA A 68 -5.81 13.41 16.84
C ALA A 68 -5.77 12.71 18.22
N PRO A 69 -6.76 12.97 19.11
CA PRO A 69 -6.79 12.42 20.46
C PRO A 69 -6.63 10.90 20.46
N ALA A 70 -5.72 10.39 21.28
CA ALA A 70 -5.53 8.96 21.44
C ALA A 70 -6.84 8.28 21.85
N GLY A 71 -7.22 7.23 21.13
CA GLY A 71 -8.46 6.49 21.37
C GLY A 71 -9.32 6.38 20.11
N ARG A 72 -10.60 6.04 20.32
CA ARG A 72 -11.52 5.59 19.26
C ARG A 72 -11.76 6.58 18.12
N ARG A 73 -11.57 7.89 18.35
CA ARG A 73 -11.83 8.94 17.35
C ARG A 73 -10.65 9.19 16.41
N ARG A 74 -9.46 8.67 16.72
CA ARG A 74 -8.24 8.93 15.94
C ARG A 74 -8.35 8.45 14.48
N PRO A 75 -8.72 7.20 14.17
CA PRO A 75 -8.84 6.76 12.77
C PRO A 75 -9.96 7.50 12.03
N TRP A 76 -11.06 7.81 12.72
CA TRP A 76 -12.25 8.41 12.12
C TRP A 76 -12.00 9.82 11.59
N LEU A 77 -11.25 10.65 12.33
CA LEU A 77 -10.89 11.99 11.89
C LEU A 77 -10.05 11.96 10.61
N VAL A 78 -9.11 11.01 10.52
CA VAL A 78 -8.24 10.85 9.35
C VAL A 78 -9.05 10.30 8.16
N LEU A 79 -9.93 9.32 8.38
CA LEU A 79 -10.83 8.79 7.35
C LEU A 79 -11.80 9.85 6.83
N LEU A 80 -12.42 10.63 7.71
CA LEU A 80 -13.33 11.71 7.35
C LEU A 80 -12.64 12.78 6.51
N ALA A 81 -11.42 13.19 6.90
CA ALA A 81 -10.61 14.11 6.12
C ALA A 81 -10.24 13.51 4.74
N GLY A 82 -9.89 12.22 4.68
CA GLY A 82 -9.63 11.52 3.42
C GLY A 82 -10.86 11.47 2.50
N ALA A 83 -12.04 11.17 3.04
CA ALA A 83 -13.30 11.18 2.31
C ALA A 83 -13.64 12.58 1.77
N ALA A 84 -13.44 13.63 2.58
CA ALA A 84 -13.62 15.02 2.14
C ALA A 84 -12.64 15.40 1.02
N LEU A 85 -11.35 15.04 1.14
CA LEU A 85 -10.34 15.27 0.10
C LEU A 85 -10.68 14.54 -1.20
N CYS A 86 -11.25 13.33 -1.11
CA CYS A 86 -11.65 12.56 -2.28
C CYS A 86 -12.75 13.30 -3.07
N ALA A 87 -13.80 13.74 -2.37
CA ALA A 87 -14.89 14.50 -2.96
C ALA A 87 -14.42 15.87 -3.50
N VAL A 88 -13.70 16.65 -2.69
CA VAL A 88 -13.19 17.99 -3.05
C VAL A 88 -12.16 17.93 -4.18
N GLY A 89 -11.44 16.83 -4.34
CA GLY A 89 -10.52 16.62 -5.44
C GLY A 89 -11.22 16.21 -6.74
N TYR A 90 -12.02 15.14 -6.71
CA TYR A 90 -12.58 14.56 -7.94
C TYR A 90 -13.85 15.28 -8.44
N LEU A 91 -14.69 15.88 -7.58
CA LEU A 91 -15.90 16.59 -8.05
C LEU A 91 -15.54 17.79 -8.94
N PRO A 92 -14.59 18.68 -8.59
CA PRO A 92 -14.21 19.78 -9.48
C PRO A 92 -13.53 19.30 -10.76
N ILE A 93 -12.76 18.21 -10.72
CA ILE A 93 -12.20 17.61 -11.95
C ILE A 93 -13.34 17.13 -12.87
N TRP A 94 -14.36 16.49 -12.31
CA TRP A 94 -15.54 16.08 -13.07
C TRP A 94 -16.27 17.28 -13.68
N LEU A 95 -16.50 18.35 -12.92
CA LEU A 95 -17.13 19.58 -13.41
C LEU A 95 -16.33 20.27 -14.53
N ALA A 96 -14.99 20.22 -14.45
CA ALA A 96 -14.13 20.73 -15.51
C ALA A 96 -14.24 19.88 -16.78
N VAL A 97 -14.21 18.55 -16.65
CA VAL A 97 -14.28 17.62 -17.79
C VAL A 97 -15.65 17.65 -18.49
N THR A 98 -16.74 17.86 -17.75
CA THR A 98 -18.09 18.01 -18.34
C THR A 98 -18.34 19.40 -18.92
N GLY A 99 -17.41 20.34 -18.76
CA GLY A 99 -17.53 21.71 -19.28
C GLY A 99 -18.42 22.62 -18.44
N VAL A 100 -18.92 22.16 -17.28
CA VAL A 100 -19.77 22.95 -16.38
C VAL A 100 -18.96 24.04 -15.69
N ALA A 101 -17.75 23.72 -15.23
CA ALA A 101 -16.84 24.67 -14.59
C ALA A 101 -15.38 24.41 -15.03
N PRO A 102 -14.98 24.89 -16.23
CA PRO A 102 -13.60 24.79 -16.68
C PRO A 102 -12.65 25.47 -15.69
N ALA A 103 -11.47 24.89 -15.48
CA ALA A 103 -10.50 25.36 -14.50
C ALA A 103 -9.12 25.53 -15.15
N PRO A 104 -8.36 26.58 -14.79
CA PRO A 104 -7.00 26.74 -15.31
C PRO A 104 -6.10 25.61 -14.81
N LEU A 105 -5.04 25.31 -15.58
CA LEU A 105 -4.12 24.20 -15.30
C LEU A 105 -3.61 24.13 -13.85
N PRO A 106 -3.16 25.23 -13.20
CA PRO A 106 -2.71 25.18 -11.81
C PRO A 106 -3.79 24.71 -10.83
N LEU A 107 -5.04 25.09 -11.08
CA LEU A 107 -6.17 24.72 -10.25
C LEU A 107 -6.55 23.24 -10.45
N LEU A 108 -6.49 22.74 -11.69
CA LEU A 108 -6.64 21.31 -11.96
C LEU A 108 -5.51 20.46 -11.36
N CYS A 109 -4.28 20.95 -11.36
CA CYS A 109 -3.16 20.32 -10.65
C CYS A 109 -3.43 20.26 -9.13
N LEU A 110 -3.97 21.33 -8.53
CA LEU A 110 -4.35 21.34 -7.12
C LEU A 110 -5.48 20.33 -6.83
N TYR A 111 -6.54 20.29 -7.65
CA TYR A 111 -7.62 19.32 -7.48
C TYR A 111 -7.11 17.88 -7.59
N MET A 112 -6.22 17.61 -8.54
CA MET A 112 -5.60 16.29 -8.69
C MET A 112 -4.70 15.93 -7.50
N LEU A 113 -3.95 16.90 -6.96
CA LEU A 113 -3.17 16.72 -5.74
C LEU A 113 -4.08 16.34 -4.56
N LEU A 114 -5.19 17.06 -4.35
CA LEU A 114 -6.15 16.79 -3.27
C LEU A 114 -6.83 15.43 -3.43
N ALA A 115 -7.28 15.11 -4.65
CA ALA A 115 -7.86 13.81 -4.99
C ALA A 115 -6.89 12.67 -4.70
N ALA A 116 -5.61 12.82 -5.07
CA ALA A 116 -4.59 11.82 -4.81
C ALA A 116 -4.20 11.74 -3.32
N GLN A 117 -4.23 12.85 -2.58
CA GLN A 117 -3.99 12.87 -1.14
C GLN A 117 -5.05 12.09 -0.36
N ALA A 118 -6.29 12.01 -0.84
CA ALA A 118 -7.31 11.16 -0.22
C ALA A 118 -6.79 9.73 0.02
N GLN A 119 -6.07 9.17 -0.97
CA GLN A 119 -5.44 7.85 -0.87
C GLN A 119 -4.51 7.74 0.33
N THR A 120 -3.68 8.75 0.61
CA THR A 120 -2.72 8.70 1.73
C THR A 120 -3.43 8.79 3.07
N PHE A 121 -4.53 9.54 3.17
CA PHE A 121 -5.35 9.64 4.38
C PHE A 121 -6.01 8.31 4.71
N LEU A 122 -6.74 7.73 3.75
CA LEU A 122 -7.38 6.43 3.91
C LEU A 122 -6.35 5.36 4.28
N ASN A 123 -5.26 5.31 3.52
CA ASN A 123 -4.20 4.35 3.78
C ASN A 123 -3.54 4.52 5.15
N THR A 124 -3.37 5.75 5.65
CA THR A 124 -2.73 6.00 6.94
C THR A 124 -3.62 5.53 8.08
N ALA A 125 -4.90 5.86 8.05
CA ALA A 125 -5.85 5.44 9.08
C ALA A 125 -5.92 3.91 9.19
N ASP A 126 -6.06 3.24 8.04
CA ASP A 126 -6.22 1.80 7.96
C ASP A 126 -4.95 1.05 8.39
N VAL A 127 -3.79 1.43 7.85
CA VAL A 127 -2.51 0.75 8.16
C VAL A 127 -2.09 0.96 9.61
N VAL A 128 -2.25 2.18 10.15
CA VAL A 128 -1.94 2.45 11.57
C VAL A 128 -2.85 1.60 12.46
N THR A 129 -4.16 1.61 12.20
CA THR A 129 -5.13 0.83 12.98
C THR A 129 -4.83 -0.67 12.93
N ALA A 130 -4.50 -1.18 11.74
CA ALA A 130 -4.25 -2.60 11.54
C ALA A 130 -2.94 -3.05 12.24
N VAL A 131 -1.88 -2.24 12.22
CA VAL A 131 -0.61 -2.55 12.90
C VAL A 131 -0.74 -2.46 14.43
N GLU A 132 -1.56 -1.52 14.94
CA GLU A 132 -1.85 -1.44 16.38
C GLU A 132 -2.68 -2.65 16.84
N ASN A 133 -3.62 -3.13 16.02
CA ASN A 133 -4.47 -4.31 16.33
C ASN A 133 -3.73 -5.66 16.23
N PHE A 134 -2.70 -5.76 15.38
CA PHE A 134 -1.96 -7.00 15.11
C PHE A 134 -0.44 -6.82 15.25
N PRO A 135 0.07 -6.57 16.47
CA PRO A 135 1.46 -6.20 16.70
C PRO A 135 2.48 -7.32 16.45
N ASP A 136 2.06 -8.60 16.40
CA ASP A 136 2.91 -9.77 16.18
C ASP A 136 3.03 -10.21 14.71
N ARG A 137 2.18 -9.65 13.82
CA ARG A 137 2.16 -9.93 12.37
C ARG A 137 2.06 -8.65 11.53
N ARG A 138 2.84 -7.65 11.93
CA ARG A 138 2.82 -6.32 11.31
C ARG A 138 3.05 -6.39 9.80
N GLY A 139 4.00 -7.22 9.34
CA GLY A 139 4.30 -7.34 7.92
C GLY A 139 3.14 -7.93 7.13
N THR A 140 2.52 -8.98 7.64
CA THR A 140 1.38 -9.66 6.98
C THR A 140 0.19 -8.71 6.88
N VAL A 141 -0.17 -8.04 7.98
CA VAL A 141 -1.30 -7.11 8.03
C VAL A 141 -1.07 -5.89 7.13
N ILE A 142 0.13 -5.30 7.17
CA ILE A 142 0.53 -4.25 6.23
C ILE A 142 0.44 -4.76 4.79
N GLY A 143 0.94 -5.97 4.53
CA GLY A 143 0.91 -6.60 3.20
C GLY A 143 -0.50 -6.79 2.67
N ILE A 144 -1.46 -7.17 3.52
CA ILE A 144 -2.88 -7.27 3.16
C ILE A 144 -3.46 -5.87 2.86
N MET A 145 -3.29 -4.89 3.77
CA MET A 145 -3.83 -3.53 3.58
C MET A 145 -3.26 -2.86 2.32
N LYS A 146 -1.93 -2.86 2.20
CA LYS A 146 -1.22 -2.31 1.04
C LYS A 146 -1.51 -3.13 -0.23
N GLY A 147 -1.71 -4.43 -0.09
CA GLY A 147 -2.12 -5.32 -1.16
C GLY A 147 -3.46 -4.85 -1.76
N PHE A 148 -4.52 -4.78 -0.95
CA PHE A 148 -5.82 -4.33 -1.43
C PHE A 148 -5.77 -2.93 -2.04
N LEU A 149 -4.96 -2.02 -1.48
CA LEU A 149 -4.69 -0.73 -2.11
C LEU A 149 -4.04 -0.86 -3.50
N GLY A 150 -3.14 -1.82 -3.70
CA GLY A 150 -2.54 -2.09 -5.01
C GLY A 150 -3.53 -2.67 -6.02
N LEU A 151 -4.52 -3.45 -5.55
CA LEU A 151 -5.57 -4.03 -6.39
C LEU A 151 -6.71 -3.05 -6.69
N SER A 152 -6.88 -2.00 -5.90
CA SER A 152 -8.04 -1.11 -5.99
C SER A 152 -8.21 -0.48 -7.38
N GLY A 153 -7.10 -0.16 -8.05
CA GLY A 153 -7.14 0.35 -9.41
C GLY A 153 -7.79 -0.65 -10.37
N ALA A 154 -7.39 -1.92 -10.31
CA ALA A 154 -7.98 -2.99 -11.11
C ALA A 154 -9.45 -3.23 -10.76
N ILE A 155 -9.81 -3.18 -9.47
CA ILE A 155 -11.21 -3.32 -9.02
C ILE A 155 -12.08 -2.19 -9.59
N LEU A 156 -11.64 -0.93 -9.46
CA LEU A 156 -12.34 0.24 -9.99
C LEU A 156 -12.46 0.22 -11.52
N VAL A 157 -11.42 -0.23 -12.23
CA VAL A 157 -11.47 -0.39 -13.69
C VAL A 157 -12.43 -1.50 -14.10
N GLN A 158 -12.53 -2.58 -13.31
CA GLN A 158 -13.53 -3.62 -13.58
C GLN A 158 -14.95 -3.07 -13.44
N VAL A 159 -15.23 -2.24 -12.41
CA VAL A 159 -16.52 -1.54 -12.27
C VAL A 159 -16.80 -0.68 -13.51
N TYR A 160 -15.82 0.12 -13.94
CA TYR A 160 -15.93 0.98 -15.12
C TYR A 160 -16.33 0.21 -16.39
N ARG A 161 -15.67 -0.94 -16.62
CA ARG A 161 -15.92 -1.77 -17.80
C ARG A 161 -17.27 -2.44 -17.74
N THR A 162 -17.64 -3.02 -16.60
CA THR A 162 -18.92 -3.73 -16.45
C THR A 162 -20.13 -2.80 -16.63
N ILE A 163 -20.06 -1.57 -16.12
CA ILE A 163 -21.18 -0.61 -16.20
C ILE A 163 -21.17 0.16 -17.55
N HIS A 164 -20.11 0.05 -18.35
CA HIS A 164 -19.97 0.72 -19.66
C HIS A 164 -20.23 2.24 -19.60
N ILE A 165 -19.70 2.91 -18.58
CA ILE A 165 -19.89 4.35 -18.37
C ILE A 165 -18.88 5.18 -19.17
N ALA A 166 -19.22 6.44 -19.45
CA ALA A 166 -18.29 7.40 -20.03
C ALA A 166 -17.14 7.74 -19.05
N PRO A 167 -15.95 8.12 -19.54
CA PRO A 167 -14.83 8.53 -18.68
C PRO A 167 -15.15 9.69 -17.73
N SER A 168 -16.03 10.61 -18.11
CA SER A 168 -16.51 11.70 -17.23
C SER A 168 -17.32 11.14 -16.07
N THR A 169 -18.29 10.25 -16.33
CA THR A 169 -19.07 9.56 -15.30
C THR A 169 -18.18 8.69 -14.40
N PHE A 170 -17.09 8.14 -14.93
CA PHE A 170 -16.10 7.42 -14.13
C PHE A 170 -15.40 8.34 -13.11
N ILE A 171 -15.03 9.57 -13.48
CA ILE A 171 -14.48 10.55 -12.53
C ILE A 171 -15.48 10.85 -11.41
N LEU A 172 -16.77 11.02 -11.76
CA LEU A 172 -17.83 11.20 -10.75
C LEU A 172 -17.93 9.98 -9.81
N MET A 173 -17.83 8.77 -10.36
CA MET A 173 -17.79 7.55 -9.56
C MET A 173 -16.59 7.53 -8.60
N LEU A 174 -15.41 7.98 -9.05
CA LEU A 174 -14.23 8.10 -8.19
C LEU A 174 -14.41 9.14 -7.08
N ALA A 175 -15.28 10.15 -7.25
CA ALA A 175 -15.62 11.11 -6.21
C ALA A 175 -16.60 10.54 -5.18
N ILE A 176 -17.59 9.75 -5.62
CA ILE A 176 -18.71 9.30 -4.79
C ILE A 176 -18.40 7.96 -4.13
N LEU A 177 -17.97 6.95 -4.90
CA LEU A 177 -17.89 5.57 -4.43
C LEU A 177 -16.87 5.39 -3.29
N PRO A 178 -15.60 5.83 -3.40
CA PRO A 178 -14.63 5.71 -2.30
C PRO A 178 -15.07 6.51 -1.06
N THR A 179 -15.63 7.71 -1.28
CA THR A 179 -16.16 8.58 -0.21
C THR A 179 -17.28 7.89 0.56
N ALA A 180 -18.29 7.36 -0.14
CA ALA A 180 -19.44 6.68 0.46
C ALA A 180 -19.04 5.42 1.22
N ILE A 181 -18.16 4.58 0.63
CA ILE A 181 -17.65 3.37 1.29
C ILE A 181 -16.88 3.73 2.57
N THR A 182 -16.05 4.77 2.50
CA THR A 182 -15.29 5.25 3.67
C THR A 182 -16.23 5.70 4.78
N LEU A 183 -17.21 6.55 4.49
CA LEU A 183 -18.15 7.05 5.50
C LEU A 183 -19.02 5.94 6.10
N LEU A 184 -19.39 4.93 5.30
CA LEU A 184 -20.18 3.79 5.76
C LEU A 184 -19.37 2.85 6.68
N LEU A 185 -18.09 2.64 6.36
CA LEU A 185 -17.23 1.69 7.07
C LEU A 185 -16.40 2.31 8.19
N MET A 186 -16.23 3.64 8.24
CA MET A 186 -15.34 4.30 9.21
C MET A 186 -15.67 3.92 10.67
N TYR A 187 -16.95 3.71 10.98
CA TYR A 187 -17.41 3.33 12.31
C TYR A 187 -16.79 2.03 12.84
N PHE A 188 -16.44 1.10 11.95
CA PHE A 188 -15.83 -0.19 12.29
C PHE A 188 -14.31 -0.13 12.41
N VAL A 189 -13.67 0.92 11.87
CA VAL A 189 -12.22 1.10 11.92
C VAL A 189 -11.85 1.68 13.29
N ASP A 190 -11.51 0.79 14.22
CA ASP A 190 -11.17 1.16 15.60
C ASP A 190 -9.95 0.37 16.12
N VAL A 191 -9.18 1.03 16.99
CA VAL A 191 -8.02 0.44 17.65
C VAL A 191 -8.49 -0.29 18.91
N HIS A 192 -8.32 -1.60 18.91
CA HIS A 192 -8.60 -2.47 20.03
C HIS A 192 -7.28 -2.74 20.74
N ARG A 193 -7.02 -2.00 21.83
CA ARG A 193 -5.89 -2.27 22.73
C ARG A 193 -6.14 -3.57 23.48
N SER A 194 -5.89 -4.69 22.80
CA SER A 194 -5.85 -6.00 23.42
C SER A 194 -4.45 -6.23 23.96
N ASP A 195 -4.17 -5.74 25.17
CA ASP A 195 -2.94 -6.13 25.85
C ASP A 195 -2.94 -7.67 26.00
N HIS A 196 -1.95 -8.31 25.37
CA HIS A 196 -1.61 -9.74 25.49
C HIS A 196 -2.65 -10.82 25.11
N GLN A 197 -3.84 -10.48 24.61
CA GLN A 197 -4.84 -11.50 24.23
C GLN A 197 -4.49 -12.20 22.90
N ARG A 198 -4.13 -13.49 23.00
CA ARG A 198 -3.79 -14.39 21.89
C ARG A 198 -5.01 -14.61 20.98
N TYR A 199 -4.94 -14.16 19.74
CA TYR A 199 -6.00 -14.38 18.75
C TYR A 199 -5.76 -15.65 17.93
N ASN A 200 -6.82 -16.19 17.33
CA ASN A 200 -6.69 -17.39 16.51
C ASN A 200 -6.08 -17.07 15.14
N LYS A 201 -4.82 -17.47 14.94
CA LYS A 201 -4.05 -17.23 13.71
C LYS A 201 -4.75 -17.72 12.42
N LYS A 202 -5.61 -18.73 12.51
CA LYS A 202 -6.33 -19.29 11.35
C LYS A 202 -7.17 -18.23 10.64
N PHE A 203 -7.71 -17.25 11.37
CA PHE A 203 -8.47 -16.17 10.75
C PHE A 203 -7.57 -15.22 9.96
N MET A 204 -6.37 -14.90 10.46
CA MET A 204 -5.39 -14.11 9.70
C MET A 204 -4.93 -14.82 8.42
N ASP A 205 -4.72 -16.14 8.51
CA ASP A 205 -4.39 -16.97 7.35
C ASP A 205 -5.55 -16.99 6.34
N ALA A 206 -6.81 -16.98 6.79
CA ALA A 206 -7.99 -16.87 5.93
C ALA A 206 -8.09 -15.51 5.22
N PHE A 207 -7.83 -14.39 5.91
CA PHE A 207 -7.73 -13.07 5.27
C PHE A 207 -6.63 -13.03 4.20
N SER A 208 -5.50 -13.65 4.49
CA SER A 208 -4.37 -13.78 3.57
C SER A 208 -4.75 -14.58 2.33
N LEU A 209 -5.42 -15.72 2.52
CA LEU A 209 -5.92 -16.55 1.42
C LEU A 209 -6.89 -15.78 0.53
N ILE A 210 -7.85 -15.05 1.10
CA ILE A 210 -8.81 -14.22 0.36
C ILE A 210 -8.07 -13.18 -0.49
N ALA A 211 -7.08 -12.47 0.07
CA ALA A 211 -6.32 -11.48 -0.68
C ALA A 211 -5.62 -12.10 -1.89
N ILE A 212 -4.99 -13.27 -1.74
CA ILE A 212 -4.36 -14.00 -2.85
C ILE A 212 -5.41 -14.46 -3.87
N THR A 213 -6.55 -14.98 -3.42
CA THR A 213 -7.64 -15.41 -4.31
C THR A 213 -8.20 -14.26 -5.12
N VAL A 214 -8.44 -13.09 -4.52
CA VAL A 214 -8.91 -11.89 -5.23
C VAL A 214 -7.88 -11.47 -6.30
N ALA A 215 -6.59 -11.47 -5.96
CA ALA A 215 -5.55 -11.11 -6.91
C ALA A 215 -5.42 -12.11 -8.07
N GLY A 216 -5.41 -13.41 -7.79
CA GLY A 216 -5.38 -14.44 -8.82
C GLY A 216 -6.62 -14.41 -9.71
N TYR A 217 -7.78 -14.14 -9.12
CA TYR A 217 -9.04 -13.95 -9.85
C TYR A 217 -8.99 -12.74 -10.80
N LEU A 218 -8.55 -11.58 -10.30
CA LEU A 218 -8.36 -10.38 -11.12
C LEU A 218 -7.32 -10.60 -12.22
N MET A 219 -6.25 -11.34 -11.94
CA MET A 219 -5.24 -11.69 -12.95
C MET A 219 -5.84 -12.49 -14.09
N ILE A 220 -6.62 -13.53 -13.78
CA ILE A 220 -7.28 -14.35 -14.80
C ILE A 220 -8.23 -13.48 -15.63
N ILE A 221 -9.06 -12.64 -15.00
CA ILE A 221 -9.97 -11.75 -15.73
C ILE A 221 -9.21 -10.80 -16.64
N ILE A 222 -8.19 -10.11 -16.13
CA ILE A 222 -7.44 -9.12 -16.89
C ILE A 222 -6.76 -9.78 -18.09
N ILE A 223 -6.17 -10.97 -17.92
CA ILE A 223 -5.56 -11.72 -19.01
C ILE A 223 -6.61 -12.16 -20.03
N CYS A 224 -7.71 -12.78 -19.58
CA CYS A 224 -8.80 -13.22 -20.48
C CYS A 224 -9.43 -12.07 -21.27
N ASP A 225 -9.60 -10.91 -20.64
CA ASP A 225 -10.18 -9.72 -21.25
C ASP A 225 -9.21 -9.05 -22.23
N GLN A 226 -7.98 -8.76 -21.80
CA GLN A 226 -7.02 -7.99 -22.59
C GLN A 226 -6.32 -8.82 -23.66
N VAL A 227 -5.98 -10.07 -23.36
CA VAL A 227 -5.22 -10.95 -24.25
C VAL A 227 -6.17 -11.75 -25.13
N LEU A 228 -7.14 -12.43 -24.53
CA LEU A 228 -7.96 -13.42 -25.26
C LEU A 228 -9.23 -12.82 -25.89
N LYS A 229 -9.69 -11.64 -25.46
CA LYS A 229 -10.96 -11.01 -25.90
C LYS A 229 -12.17 -11.96 -25.83
N ILE A 230 -12.15 -12.93 -24.91
CA ILE A 230 -13.18 -13.98 -24.83
C ILE A 230 -14.45 -13.49 -24.13
N ILE A 231 -14.38 -12.39 -23.38
CA ILE A 231 -15.41 -12.03 -22.41
C ILE A 231 -16.51 -11.19 -23.08
N SER A 232 -17.70 -11.78 -23.23
CA SER A 232 -18.92 -11.04 -23.60
C SER A 232 -19.42 -10.17 -22.43
N SER A 233 -20.29 -9.20 -22.70
CA SER A 233 -20.86 -8.31 -21.66
C SER A 233 -21.55 -9.08 -20.54
N ALA A 234 -22.26 -10.16 -20.86
CA ALA A 234 -22.91 -11.02 -19.87
C ALA A 234 -21.88 -11.71 -18.95
N VAL A 235 -20.78 -12.21 -19.51
CA VAL A 235 -19.70 -12.85 -18.74
C VAL A 235 -18.97 -11.82 -17.87
N GLN A 236 -18.75 -10.59 -18.37
CA GLN A 236 -18.17 -9.50 -17.57
C GLN A 236 -19.01 -9.18 -16.32
N THR A 237 -20.33 -9.17 -16.44
CA THR A 237 -21.25 -8.96 -15.30
C THR A 237 -21.16 -10.10 -14.29
N VAL A 238 -21.16 -11.36 -14.74
CA VAL A 238 -20.99 -12.53 -13.85
C VAL A 238 -19.65 -12.47 -13.13
N CYS A 239 -18.56 -12.19 -13.86
CA CYS A 239 -17.23 -12.04 -13.29
C CYS A 239 -17.17 -10.92 -12.24
N PHE A 240 -17.84 -9.80 -12.50
CA PHE A 240 -17.92 -8.70 -11.56
C PHE A 240 -18.70 -9.05 -10.29
N VAL A 241 -19.83 -9.78 -10.40
CA VAL A 241 -20.58 -10.25 -9.22
C VAL A 241 -19.72 -11.19 -8.37
N ILE A 242 -18.98 -12.10 -9.00
CA ILE A 242 -18.04 -12.99 -8.28
C ILE A 242 -16.94 -12.16 -7.60
N LEU A 243 -16.37 -11.15 -8.28
CA LEU A 243 -15.38 -10.25 -7.68
C LEU A 243 -15.94 -9.55 -6.44
N LEU A 244 -17.16 -9.02 -6.50
CA LEU A 244 -17.81 -8.37 -5.36
C LEU A 244 -17.99 -9.34 -4.17
N LEU A 245 -18.42 -10.57 -4.43
CA LEU A 245 -18.54 -11.60 -3.39
C LEU A 245 -17.18 -11.92 -2.75
N LEU A 246 -16.13 -12.03 -3.55
CA LEU A 246 -14.77 -12.26 -3.06
C LEU A 246 -14.26 -11.09 -2.23
N VAL A 247 -14.46 -9.85 -2.68
CA VAL A 247 -14.05 -8.62 -1.97
C VAL A 247 -14.83 -8.45 -0.65
N LEU A 248 -16.09 -8.88 -0.58
CA LEU A 248 -16.92 -8.83 0.64
C LEU A 248 -16.65 -10.00 1.60
N SER A 249 -16.03 -11.09 1.16
CA SER A 249 -15.74 -12.27 1.98
C SER A 249 -14.93 -12.02 3.27
N PRO A 250 -14.02 -11.02 3.39
CA PRO A 250 -13.37 -10.68 4.65
C PRO A 250 -14.35 -10.32 5.78
N VAL A 251 -15.53 -9.78 5.45
CA VAL A 251 -16.58 -9.47 6.43
C VAL A 251 -17.13 -10.76 7.05
N ALA A 252 -17.38 -11.78 6.22
CA ALA A 252 -17.85 -13.07 6.70
C ALA A 252 -16.83 -13.74 7.64
N ILE A 253 -15.54 -13.67 7.29
CA ILE A 253 -14.47 -14.15 8.18
C ILE A 253 -14.41 -13.35 9.48
N ALA A 254 -14.55 -12.02 9.43
CA ALA A 254 -14.56 -11.19 10.62
C ALA A 254 -15.70 -11.54 11.58
N VAL A 255 -16.92 -11.72 11.05
CA VAL A 255 -18.09 -12.13 11.86
C VAL A 255 -17.87 -13.49 12.49
N LYS A 256 -17.35 -14.47 11.72
CA LYS A 256 -17.03 -15.80 12.25
C LYS A 256 -15.96 -15.74 13.33
N ALA A 257 -14.89 -14.99 13.10
CA ALA A 257 -13.78 -14.82 14.05
C ALA A 257 -14.26 -14.23 15.37
N GLN A 258 -15.07 -13.19 15.29
CA GLN A 258 -15.65 -12.52 16.44
C GLN A 258 -16.58 -13.44 17.24
N LYS A 259 -17.44 -14.21 16.58
CA LYS A 259 -18.30 -15.18 17.26
C LYS A 259 -17.49 -16.28 17.96
N THR A 260 -16.43 -16.77 17.32
CA THR A 260 -15.56 -17.78 17.93
C THR A 260 -14.78 -17.23 19.11
N GLU A 261 -14.26 -16.00 19.03
CA GLU A 261 -13.54 -15.37 20.13
C GLU A 261 -14.48 -15.03 21.30
N SER A 262 -15.72 -14.58 21.04
CA SER A 262 -16.68 -14.30 22.10
C SER A 262 -17.09 -15.57 22.85
N MET A 263 -17.38 -16.66 22.12
CA MET A 263 -17.72 -17.95 22.74
C MET A 263 -16.58 -18.47 23.62
N LYS A 264 -15.33 -18.36 23.14
CA LYS A 264 -14.17 -18.82 23.90
C LYS A 264 -13.94 -17.97 25.15
N GLN A 265 -14.17 -16.65 25.06
CA GLN A 265 -14.04 -15.77 26.21
C GLN A 265 -15.14 -16.00 27.25
N GLU A 266 -16.37 -16.31 26.82
CA GLU A 266 -17.45 -16.72 27.71
C GLU A 266 -17.13 -18.05 28.42
N GLU A 267 -16.55 -19.02 27.71
CA GLU A 267 -16.10 -20.31 28.26
C GLU A 267 -14.96 -20.13 29.27
N GLU A 268 -13.92 -19.37 28.93
CA GLU A 268 -12.80 -19.06 29.84
C GLU A 268 -13.29 -18.31 31.10
N THR A 269 -14.24 -17.37 30.95
CA THR A 269 -14.81 -16.64 32.10
C THR A 269 -15.63 -17.57 32.99
N ARG A 270 -16.35 -18.54 32.41
CA ARG A 270 -17.15 -19.52 33.14
C ARG A 270 -16.27 -20.50 33.91
N ASP A 271 -15.24 -21.04 33.27
CA ASP A 271 -14.24 -21.92 33.90
C ASP A 271 -13.50 -21.19 35.03
N GLN A 272 -13.20 -19.91 34.84
CA GLN A 272 -12.53 -19.09 35.85
C GLN A 272 -13.45 -18.77 37.03
N ALA A 273 -14.74 -18.49 36.78
CA ALA A 273 -15.74 -18.33 37.83
C ALA A 273 -15.98 -19.62 38.62
N GLU A 274 -15.97 -20.77 37.94
CA GLU A 274 -16.07 -22.09 38.57
C GLU A 274 -14.82 -22.39 39.43
N ARG A 275 -13.61 -22.10 38.93
CA ARG A 275 -12.37 -22.20 39.71
C ARG A 275 -12.34 -21.27 40.91
N ILE A 276 -12.79 -20.02 40.77
CA ILE A 276 -12.88 -19.07 41.88
C ILE A 276 -13.90 -19.56 42.91
N GLY A 277 -15.03 -20.12 42.48
CA GLY A 277 -16.01 -20.77 43.36
C GLY A 277 -15.41 -21.93 44.16
N LEU A 278 -14.65 -22.81 43.51
CA LEU A 278 -13.96 -23.94 44.14
C LEU A 278 -12.82 -23.50 45.08
N LEU A 279 -12.09 -22.43 44.74
CA LEU A 279 -11.04 -21.85 45.59
C LEU A 279 -11.63 -21.08 46.78
N GLN A 280 -12.77 -20.43 46.63
CA GLN A 280 -13.48 -19.75 47.72
C GLN A 280 -13.94 -20.73 48.80
N GLU A 281 -14.23 -21.99 48.43
CA GLU A 281 -14.54 -23.08 49.36
C GLU A 281 -13.28 -23.60 50.10
N GLN A 282 -12.09 -23.47 49.51
CA GLN A 282 -10.80 -23.87 50.11
C GLN A 282 -10.10 -22.76 50.93
N ILE A 283 -10.46 -21.48 50.75
CA ILE A 283 -9.79 -20.34 51.41
C ILE A 283 -10.36 -20.05 52.82
N SER A 284 -11.40 -20.77 53.26
CA SER A 284 -11.95 -20.63 54.62
C SER A 284 -11.05 -21.20 55.74
N THR A 285 -9.87 -21.77 55.44
CA THR A 285 -9.05 -22.45 56.45
C THR A 285 -7.56 -22.14 56.49
N ASN A 286 -6.96 -21.30 55.64
CA ASN A 286 -5.55 -20.95 55.82
C ASN A 286 -5.22 -19.54 55.30
N ALA A 287 -5.28 -18.57 56.21
CA ALA A 287 -4.66 -17.26 56.02
C ALA A 287 -3.27 -17.26 56.67
N SER A 288 -2.21 -17.38 55.87
CA SER A 288 -0.97 -16.66 56.14
C SER A 288 0.03 -16.73 54.97
N SER A 289 0.39 -15.53 54.53
CA SER A 289 1.71 -15.05 54.12
C SER A 289 2.34 -15.51 52.80
N SER A 290 2.86 -14.48 52.13
CA SER A 290 3.86 -14.43 51.05
C SER A 290 3.35 -14.90 49.68
N SER A 291 3.63 -14.22 48.57
CA SER A 291 4.92 -13.65 48.20
C SER A 291 4.85 -12.61 47.05
N ASP A 292 5.98 -11.95 46.85
CA ASP A 292 6.52 -11.45 45.57
C ASP A 292 6.06 -10.08 45.03
N GLU A 293 6.60 -9.03 45.67
CA GLU A 293 7.07 -7.85 44.94
C GLU A 293 8.30 -8.23 44.08
N ARG A 294 8.07 -8.73 42.85
CA ARG A 294 9.09 -8.69 41.77
C ARG A 294 8.45 -8.81 40.39
N CYS A 295 7.84 -7.72 39.93
CA CYS A 295 7.51 -7.54 38.51
C CYS A 295 7.56 -6.06 38.14
N GLN A 296 8.73 -5.44 38.29
CA GLN A 296 8.92 -4.08 37.82
C GLN A 296 10.34 -3.85 37.32
N GLU A 297 10.79 -4.66 36.36
CA GLU A 297 12.02 -4.36 35.61
C GLU A 297 12.11 -5.15 34.29
N LEU A 298 11.23 -4.84 33.33
CA LEU A 298 11.51 -5.09 31.91
C LEU A 298 10.73 -4.15 30.96
N SER A 299 10.63 -2.87 31.32
CA SER A 299 10.06 -1.82 30.44
C SER A 299 11.12 -0.96 29.76
N THR A 300 12.39 -1.38 29.75
CA THR A 300 13.46 -0.68 29.02
C THR A 300 13.48 -1.13 27.56
N GLY A 301 12.81 -0.38 26.68
CA GLY A 301 12.96 -0.55 25.22
C GLY A 301 11.79 -0.16 24.32
N LYS A 302 10.82 0.64 24.77
CA LYS A 302 9.90 1.35 23.86
C LYS A 302 10.48 2.73 23.56
N GLU A 303 11.52 2.83 22.72
CA GLU A 303 11.87 4.12 22.11
C GLU A 303 10.79 4.47 21.08
N ASN A 304 9.68 5.03 21.56
CA ASN A 304 8.67 5.63 20.70
C ASN A 304 9.18 7.00 20.26
N MET A 305 9.74 7.06 19.06
CA MET A 305 10.28 8.30 18.53
C MET A 305 9.17 9.19 17.98
N ASN A 306 9.36 10.50 18.09
CA ASN A 306 8.65 11.46 17.24
C ASN A 306 9.39 11.65 15.90
N LEU A 307 8.78 12.39 14.97
CA LEU A 307 9.36 12.59 13.64
C LEU A 307 10.75 13.22 13.68
N VAL A 308 10.92 14.28 14.47
CA VAL A 308 12.19 15.01 14.56
C VAL A 308 13.29 14.10 15.11
N GLN A 309 12.99 13.35 16.17
CA GLN A 309 13.92 12.36 16.73
C GLN A 309 14.29 11.29 15.71
N ALA A 310 13.33 10.79 14.92
CA ALA A 310 13.60 9.82 13.87
C ALA A 310 14.51 10.39 12.78
N MET A 311 14.25 11.63 12.32
CA MET A 311 15.07 12.31 11.30
C MET A 311 16.50 12.61 11.78
N CYS A 312 16.73 12.73 13.08
CA CYS A 312 18.09 12.86 13.63
C CYS A 312 18.87 11.53 13.63
N LYS A 313 18.25 10.39 13.31
CA LYS A 313 18.95 9.08 13.29
C LYS A 313 19.40 8.74 11.87
N LEU A 314 20.64 8.25 11.75
CA LEU A 314 21.18 7.73 10.50
C LEU A 314 20.30 6.62 9.89
N ASN A 315 19.66 5.77 10.71
CA ASN A 315 18.78 4.71 10.23
C ASN A 315 17.61 5.23 9.38
N PHE A 316 17.12 6.44 9.68
CA PHE A 316 16.05 7.07 8.92
C PHE A 316 16.52 7.42 7.51
N TRP A 317 17.68 8.07 7.40
CA TRP A 317 18.24 8.46 6.09
C TRP A 317 18.70 7.27 5.26
N LEU A 318 19.23 6.20 5.89
CA LEU A 318 19.54 4.96 5.18
C LEU A 318 18.26 4.33 4.59
N LEU A 319 17.17 4.30 5.37
CA LEU A 319 15.88 3.81 4.88
C LEU A 319 15.35 4.73 3.76
N PHE A 320 15.35 6.04 3.97
CA PHE A 320 14.89 7.03 2.99
C PHE A 320 15.66 6.91 1.67
N LEU A 321 16.98 6.80 1.71
CA LEU A 321 17.81 6.68 0.51
C LEU A 321 17.56 5.35 -0.24
N ALA A 322 17.49 4.22 0.48
CA ALA A 322 17.15 2.94 -0.13
C ALA A 322 15.74 2.97 -0.78
N MET A 323 14.78 3.63 -0.12
CA MET A 323 13.43 3.85 -0.64
C MET A 323 13.40 4.78 -1.84
N SER A 324 14.24 5.82 -1.87
CA SER A 324 14.36 6.74 -2.99
C SER A 324 14.88 6.02 -4.24
N CYS A 325 15.86 5.12 -4.08
CA CYS A 325 16.33 4.26 -5.17
C CYS A 325 15.22 3.29 -5.62
N GLY A 326 14.61 2.57 -4.67
CA GLY A 326 13.64 1.52 -4.94
C GLY A 326 12.30 2.00 -5.49
N MET A 327 11.60 2.80 -4.70
CA MET A 327 10.29 3.33 -5.08
C MET A 327 10.41 4.35 -6.20
N GLY A 328 11.47 5.16 -6.20
CA GLY A 328 11.71 6.15 -7.26
C GLY A 328 11.91 5.53 -8.63
N SER A 329 12.77 4.51 -8.77
CA SER A 329 13.00 3.89 -10.08
C SER A 329 11.82 3.05 -10.55
N GLY A 330 11.11 2.39 -9.64
CA GLY A 330 9.86 1.70 -9.94
C GLY A 330 8.78 2.64 -10.44
N LEU A 331 8.59 3.80 -9.79
CA LEU A 331 7.64 4.82 -10.22
C LEU A 331 8.07 5.47 -11.56
N ALA A 332 9.36 5.73 -11.74
CA ALA A 332 9.90 6.22 -13.02
C ALA A 332 9.62 5.23 -14.16
N THR A 333 9.77 3.92 -13.92
CA THR A 333 9.46 2.90 -14.93
C THR A 333 7.99 2.94 -15.34
N VAL A 334 7.06 3.02 -14.38
CA VAL A 334 5.61 3.07 -14.66
C VAL A 334 5.24 4.33 -15.41
N ASN A 335 5.77 5.48 -15.00
CA ASN A 335 5.41 6.77 -15.59
C ASN A 335 5.85 6.88 -17.06
N ASN A 336 6.90 6.15 -17.46
CA ASN A 336 7.41 6.19 -18.82
C ASN A 336 7.07 4.93 -19.63
N ILE A 337 6.33 3.96 -19.09
CA ILE A 337 6.14 2.64 -19.72
C ILE A 337 5.50 2.71 -21.11
N SER A 338 4.58 3.66 -21.35
CA SER A 338 3.97 3.88 -22.65
C SER A 338 4.95 4.47 -23.67
N GLN A 339 5.83 5.38 -23.23
CA GLN A 339 6.87 5.97 -24.09
C GLN A 339 7.94 4.92 -24.45
N ILE A 340 8.34 4.10 -23.47
CA ILE A 340 9.27 2.99 -23.66
C ILE A 340 8.70 1.95 -24.63
N GLY A 341 7.43 1.56 -24.43
CA GLY A 341 6.76 0.65 -25.34
C GLY A 341 6.69 1.22 -26.76
N GLY A 342 6.33 2.50 -26.91
CA GLY A 342 6.27 3.16 -28.21
C GLY A 342 7.62 3.17 -28.93
N SER A 343 8.72 3.47 -28.24
CA SER A 343 10.05 3.48 -28.87
C SER A 343 10.53 2.08 -29.27
N LEU A 344 10.10 1.04 -28.55
CA LEU A 344 10.40 -0.36 -28.84
C LEU A 344 9.42 -1.01 -29.84
N GLY A 345 8.45 -0.26 -30.36
CA GLY A 345 7.48 -0.74 -31.36
C GLY A 345 6.27 -1.49 -30.80
N TYR A 346 6.03 -1.45 -29.48
CA TYR A 346 4.82 -2.00 -28.87
C TYR A 346 3.61 -1.13 -29.19
N SER A 347 2.47 -1.78 -29.44
CA SER A 347 1.19 -1.11 -29.61
C SER A 347 0.68 -0.48 -28.31
N THR A 348 -0.21 0.50 -28.42
CA THR A 348 -0.93 1.09 -27.28
C THR A 348 -1.70 0.04 -26.48
N LYS A 349 -2.16 -1.03 -27.14
CA LYS A 349 -2.88 -2.13 -26.48
C LYS A 349 -1.94 -2.99 -25.62
N GLU A 350 -0.75 -3.31 -26.13
CA GLU A 350 0.25 -4.09 -25.40
C GLU A 350 0.77 -3.33 -24.18
N THR A 351 1.07 -2.04 -24.35
CA THR A 351 1.49 -1.16 -23.24
C THR A 351 0.39 -0.98 -22.19
N SER A 352 -0.87 -0.85 -22.59
CA SER A 352 -2.01 -0.83 -21.65
C SER A 352 -2.16 -2.15 -20.89
N THR A 353 -1.89 -3.28 -21.55
CA THR A 353 -1.88 -4.61 -20.91
C THR A 353 -0.76 -4.71 -19.89
N LEU A 354 0.44 -4.21 -20.21
CA LEU A 354 1.58 -4.13 -19.27
C LEU A 354 1.27 -3.31 -18.03
N VAL A 355 0.67 -2.12 -18.18
CA VAL A 355 0.23 -1.27 -17.06
C VAL A 355 -0.79 -2.00 -16.18
N SER A 356 -1.69 -2.77 -16.78
CA SER A 356 -2.68 -3.55 -16.05
C SER A 356 -2.03 -4.69 -15.25
N LEU A 357 -1.12 -5.43 -15.89
CA LEU A 357 -0.35 -6.51 -15.24
C LEU A 357 0.57 -5.99 -14.13
N TRP A 358 1.12 -4.78 -14.27
CA TRP A 358 1.93 -4.14 -13.24
C TRP A 358 1.23 -4.09 -11.88
N SER A 359 -0.07 -3.80 -11.87
CA SER A 359 -0.86 -3.73 -10.61
C SER A 359 -0.91 -5.07 -9.88
N ILE A 360 -0.94 -6.17 -10.63
CA ILE A 360 -0.95 -7.54 -10.08
C ILE A 360 0.42 -7.88 -9.49
N TRP A 361 1.50 -7.59 -10.21
CA TRP A 361 2.86 -7.81 -9.70
C TRP A 361 3.13 -6.93 -8.49
N ASN A 362 2.63 -5.70 -8.50
CA ASN A 362 2.70 -4.80 -7.35
C ASN A 362 1.97 -5.36 -6.13
N PHE A 363 0.75 -5.89 -6.30
CA PHE A 363 0.03 -6.60 -5.24
C PHE A 363 0.85 -7.77 -4.70
N SER A 364 1.30 -8.66 -5.57
CA SER A 364 2.05 -9.86 -5.19
C SER A 364 3.32 -9.51 -4.43
N GLY A 365 4.00 -8.44 -4.83
CA GLY A 365 5.15 -7.89 -4.12
C GLY A 365 4.81 -7.37 -2.73
N ARG A 366 3.72 -6.60 -2.58
CA ARG A 366 3.27 -6.03 -1.30
C ARG A 366 2.86 -7.12 -0.32
N PHE A 367 1.98 -8.02 -0.73
CA PHE A 367 1.52 -9.12 0.10
C PHE A 367 2.66 -10.10 0.42
N GLY A 368 3.38 -10.54 -0.62
CA GLY A 368 4.46 -11.52 -0.50
C GLY A 368 5.60 -11.03 0.39
N ALA A 369 6.09 -9.81 0.21
CA ALA A 369 7.15 -9.27 1.06
C ALA A 369 6.71 -9.12 2.53
N GLY A 370 5.46 -8.70 2.77
CA GLY A 370 4.89 -8.62 4.11
C GLY A 370 4.87 -9.97 4.82
N TYR A 371 4.32 -10.99 4.15
CA TYR A 371 4.20 -12.35 4.68
C TYR A 371 5.56 -13.06 4.85
N ILE A 372 6.40 -13.03 3.80
CA ILE A 372 7.72 -13.70 3.81
C ILE A 372 8.61 -13.07 4.88
N SER A 373 8.65 -11.74 4.98
CA SER A 373 9.48 -11.09 5.99
C SER A 373 8.99 -11.35 7.42
N ASP A 374 7.68 -11.47 7.66
CA ASP A 374 7.14 -11.93 8.95
C ASP A 374 7.59 -13.36 9.27
N HIS A 375 7.51 -14.27 8.29
CA HIS A 375 7.89 -15.66 8.47
C HIS A 375 9.36 -15.79 8.88
N PHE A 376 10.28 -15.13 8.17
CA PHE A 376 11.72 -15.16 8.48
C PHE A 376 12.08 -14.39 9.76
N LEU A 377 11.37 -13.30 10.06
CA LEU A 377 11.55 -12.59 11.32
C LEU A 377 11.17 -13.48 12.51
N ARG A 378 10.05 -14.21 12.44
CA ARG A 378 9.57 -15.09 13.52
C ARG A 378 10.33 -16.40 13.65
N SER A 379 10.80 -16.97 12.54
CA SER A 379 11.51 -18.27 12.53
C SER A 379 13.02 -18.13 12.78
N ARG A 380 13.65 -17.06 12.28
CA ARG A 380 15.12 -16.92 12.27
C ARG A 380 15.62 -15.57 12.80
N GLY A 381 14.73 -14.65 13.18
CA GLY A 381 15.12 -13.32 13.66
C GLY A 381 15.79 -12.44 12.61
N VAL A 382 15.55 -12.72 11.31
CA VAL A 382 16.15 -11.94 10.21
C VAL A 382 15.48 -10.57 10.14
N GLY A 383 16.27 -9.50 10.28
CA GLY A 383 15.77 -8.13 10.19
C GLY A 383 15.28 -7.78 8.79
N ARG A 384 14.13 -7.10 8.72
CA ARG A 384 13.47 -6.77 7.44
C ARG A 384 14.29 -5.95 6.44
N PRO A 385 15.24 -5.08 6.83
CA PRO A 385 16.08 -4.39 5.86
C PRO A 385 16.88 -5.33 4.93
N PHE A 386 17.11 -6.59 5.33
CA PHE A 386 17.68 -7.62 4.45
C PHE A 386 16.84 -7.83 3.19
N PHE A 387 15.51 -7.91 3.33
CA PHE A 387 14.61 -8.12 2.20
C PHE A 387 14.55 -6.90 1.27
N ILE A 388 14.74 -5.68 1.79
CA ILE A 388 14.92 -4.49 0.92
C ILE A 388 16.17 -4.67 0.06
N GLY A 389 17.30 -5.04 0.65
CA GLY A 389 18.55 -5.25 -0.07
C GLY A 389 18.40 -6.28 -1.21
N VAL A 390 17.81 -7.44 -0.91
CA VAL A 390 17.56 -8.49 -1.91
C VAL A 390 16.60 -8.02 -3.00
N THR A 391 15.49 -7.40 -2.64
CA THR A 391 14.50 -6.92 -3.62
C THR A 391 15.08 -5.83 -4.53
N LEU A 392 15.96 -4.96 -4.04
CA LEU A 392 16.65 -3.98 -4.86
C LEU A 392 17.65 -4.61 -5.85
N LEU A 393 18.33 -5.72 -5.49
CA LEU A 393 19.17 -6.46 -6.43
C LEU A 393 18.33 -7.11 -7.54
N VAL A 394 17.21 -7.73 -7.18
CA VAL A 394 16.28 -8.30 -8.17
C VAL A 394 15.69 -7.20 -9.04
N MET A 395 15.40 -6.03 -8.47
CA MET A 395 14.93 -4.87 -9.22
C MET A 395 15.99 -4.35 -10.19
N SER A 396 17.26 -4.33 -9.79
CA SER A 396 18.39 -3.99 -10.68
C SER A 396 18.45 -4.93 -11.88
N LEU A 397 18.27 -6.24 -11.67
CA LEU A 397 18.19 -7.20 -12.76
C LEU A 397 17.01 -6.91 -13.69
N GLY A 398 15.84 -6.56 -13.14
CA GLY A 398 14.69 -6.13 -13.91
C GLY A 398 14.98 -4.92 -14.81
N HIS A 399 15.64 -3.88 -14.29
CA HIS A 399 16.04 -2.72 -15.10
C HIS A 399 17.09 -3.08 -16.15
N ALA A 400 18.08 -3.94 -15.82
CA ALA A 400 19.07 -4.41 -16.78
C ALA A 400 18.45 -5.23 -17.92
N ILE A 401 17.42 -6.02 -17.63
CA ILE A 401 16.65 -6.74 -18.65
C ILE A 401 15.97 -5.74 -19.59
N ILE A 402 15.30 -4.71 -19.07
CA ILE A 402 14.67 -3.67 -19.92
C ILE A 402 15.73 -2.96 -20.78
N ALA A 403 16.90 -2.65 -20.22
CA ALA A 403 18.00 -2.01 -20.96
C ALA A 403 18.51 -2.84 -22.15
N SER A 404 18.39 -4.18 -22.08
CA SER A 404 18.86 -5.06 -23.16
C SER A 404 18.14 -4.85 -24.49
N GLY A 405 16.90 -4.36 -24.46
CA GLY A 405 16.07 -4.16 -25.66
C GLY A 405 15.74 -5.42 -26.46
N ILE A 406 15.97 -6.61 -25.90
CA ILE A 406 15.65 -7.89 -26.53
C ILE A 406 14.12 -8.06 -26.62
N LEU A 407 13.63 -8.86 -27.57
CA LEU A 407 12.20 -9.19 -27.66
C LEU A 407 11.67 -9.70 -26.30
N ALA A 408 10.51 -9.17 -25.88
CA ALA A 408 9.88 -9.44 -24.58
C ALA A 408 10.64 -8.97 -23.32
N SER A 409 11.77 -8.25 -23.47
CA SER A 409 12.50 -7.66 -22.33
C SER A 409 11.62 -6.73 -21.49
N LEU A 410 10.76 -5.93 -22.13
CA LEU A 410 9.84 -5.04 -21.44
C LEU A 410 8.81 -5.82 -20.59
N TYR A 411 8.31 -6.95 -21.08
CA TYR A 411 7.42 -7.83 -20.32
C TYR A 411 8.11 -8.42 -19.10
N VAL A 412 9.23 -9.12 -19.28
CA VAL A 412 9.96 -9.78 -18.18
C VAL A 412 10.47 -8.75 -17.17
N GLY A 413 11.03 -7.64 -17.66
CA GLY A 413 11.52 -6.55 -16.83
C GLY A 413 10.41 -5.89 -16.01
N SER A 414 9.25 -5.60 -16.62
CA SER A 414 8.11 -4.99 -15.91
C SER A 414 7.55 -5.90 -14.80
N VAL A 415 7.56 -7.22 -14.98
CA VAL A 415 7.16 -8.20 -13.95
C VAL A 415 8.09 -8.08 -12.74
N LEU A 416 9.40 -8.15 -12.96
CA LEU A 416 10.40 -8.11 -11.89
C LEU A 416 10.39 -6.75 -11.17
N VAL A 417 10.39 -5.66 -11.93
CA VAL A 417 10.38 -4.31 -11.34
C VAL A 417 9.05 -4.06 -10.62
N GLY A 418 7.91 -4.44 -11.18
CA GLY A 418 6.59 -4.28 -10.56
C GLY A 418 6.46 -5.05 -9.24
N LEU A 419 6.97 -6.29 -9.20
CA LEU A 419 7.04 -7.10 -7.98
C LEU A 419 7.91 -6.44 -6.92
N CYS A 420 9.14 -6.06 -7.27
CA CYS A 420 10.07 -5.46 -6.32
C CYS A 420 9.61 -4.08 -5.83
N TYR A 421 8.99 -3.29 -6.71
CA TYR A 421 8.32 -2.03 -6.37
C TYR A 421 7.21 -2.27 -5.33
N GLY A 422 6.42 -3.32 -5.51
CA GLY A 422 5.43 -3.77 -4.52
C GLY A 422 6.06 -4.11 -3.16
N CYS A 423 7.17 -4.85 -3.16
CA CYS A 423 7.87 -5.21 -1.92
C CYS A 423 8.27 -3.99 -1.09
N GLN A 424 8.75 -2.91 -1.72
CA GLN A 424 9.15 -1.69 -1.02
C GLN A 424 7.98 -1.09 -0.23
N TRP A 425 6.77 -1.06 -0.82
CA TRP A 425 5.58 -0.48 -0.21
C TRP A 425 5.06 -1.24 1.02
N ALA A 426 5.41 -2.52 1.17
CA ALA A 426 5.11 -3.31 2.36
C ALA A 426 6.24 -3.29 3.39
N LEU A 427 7.50 -3.44 2.96
CA LEU A 427 8.64 -3.49 3.87
C LEU A 427 8.91 -2.16 4.56
N MET A 428 8.76 -1.03 3.86
CA MET A 428 9.00 0.31 4.39
C MET A 428 8.17 0.61 5.66
N PRO A 429 6.83 0.49 5.65
CA PRO A 429 6.05 0.73 6.85
C PRO A 429 6.31 -0.32 7.94
N SER A 430 6.59 -1.58 7.58
CA SER A 430 6.93 -2.60 8.59
C SER A 430 8.20 -2.24 9.36
N ILE A 431 9.28 -1.89 8.64
CA ILE A 431 10.56 -1.45 9.22
C ILE A 431 10.38 -0.18 10.02
N THR A 432 9.61 0.77 9.50
CA THR A 432 9.36 2.04 10.20
C THR A 432 8.69 1.79 11.56
N SER A 433 7.68 0.93 11.60
CA SER A 433 6.98 0.57 12.85
C SER A 433 7.88 -0.14 13.86
N GLU A 434 8.89 -0.87 13.39
CA GLU A 434 9.80 -1.68 14.21
C GLU A 434 10.96 -0.84 14.76
N ILE A 435 11.57 0.01 13.94
CA ILE A 435 12.73 0.82 14.32
C ILE A 435 12.33 2.07 15.11
N PHE A 436 11.24 2.74 14.73
CA PHE A 436 10.89 4.06 15.30
C PHE A 436 9.68 4.06 16.25
N GLY A 437 8.99 2.91 16.36
CA GLY A 437 7.83 2.75 17.25
C GLY A 437 6.48 3.07 16.59
N LEU A 438 5.40 2.98 17.38
CA LEU A 438 4.02 3.08 16.88
C LEU A 438 3.35 4.45 17.10
N ASN A 439 3.77 5.23 18.10
CA ASN A 439 3.08 6.47 18.49
C ASN A 439 2.96 7.48 17.34
N HIS A 440 4.07 7.75 16.66
CA HIS A 440 4.14 8.64 15.49
C HIS A 440 4.39 7.85 14.19
N PHE A 441 4.07 6.56 14.18
CA PHE A 441 4.29 5.68 13.03
C PHE A 441 3.69 6.26 11.75
N GLY A 442 2.43 6.72 11.83
CA GLY A 442 1.72 7.37 10.74
C GLY A 442 2.50 8.52 10.10
N THR A 443 3.06 9.42 10.92
CA THR A 443 3.85 10.55 10.44
C THR A 443 5.17 10.08 9.82
N ILE A 444 5.91 9.21 10.52
CA ILE A 444 7.26 8.81 10.11
C ILE A 444 7.20 8.04 8.79
N PHE A 445 6.29 7.06 8.64
CA PHE A 445 6.24 6.25 7.42
C PHE A 445 5.83 7.10 6.20
N ASN A 446 4.94 8.08 6.39
CA ASN A 446 4.53 8.96 5.31
C ASN A 446 5.63 9.93 4.89
N VAL A 447 6.48 10.40 5.82
CA VAL A 447 7.67 11.19 5.45
C VAL A 447 8.68 10.31 4.71
N VAL A 448 8.89 9.06 5.12
CA VAL A 448 9.72 8.11 4.35
C VAL A 448 9.13 7.84 2.96
N ALA A 449 7.80 7.79 2.83
CA ALA A 449 7.12 7.59 1.54
C ALA A 449 7.40 8.72 0.52
N VAL A 450 7.74 9.93 0.97
CA VAL A 450 8.17 11.05 0.11
C VAL A 450 9.44 10.71 -0.68
N ALA A 451 10.24 9.74 -0.23
CA ALA A 451 11.36 9.23 -1.01
C ALA A 451 10.94 8.76 -2.42
N SER A 452 9.71 8.25 -2.59
CA SER A 452 9.19 7.80 -3.88
C SER A 452 9.10 8.94 -4.92
N PRO A 453 8.34 10.02 -4.70
CA PRO A 453 8.30 11.13 -5.66
C PRO A 453 9.65 11.86 -5.79
N VAL A 454 10.46 11.94 -4.73
CA VAL A 454 11.82 12.51 -4.82
C VAL A 454 12.71 11.71 -5.77
N GLY A 455 12.78 10.38 -5.58
CA GLY A 455 13.54 9.51 -6.45
C GLY A 455 12.99 9.46 -7.87
N SER A 456 11.67 9.43 -8.03
CA SER A 456 11.01 9.43 -9.34
C SER A 456 11.24 10.75 -10.08
N TYR A 457 11.24 11.91 -9.41
CA TYR A 457 11.56 13.16 -10.09
C TYR A 457 12.98 13.13 -10.70
N ILE A 458 13.97 12.65 -9.93
CA ILE A 458 15.35 12.52 -10.42
C ILE A 458 15.41 11.51 -11.58
N LEU A 459 14.87 10.32 -11.40
CA LEU A 459 15.04 9.24 -12.37
C LEU A 459 14.10 9.35 -13.58
N SER A 460 12.86 9.74 -13.39
CA SER A 460 11.88 9.91 -14.48
C SER A 460 12.11 11.19 -15.27
N VAL A 461 12.26 12.34 -14.61
CA VAL A 461 12.29 13.62 -15.33
C VAL A 461 13.71 13.96 -15.76
N ARG A 462 14.68 13.88 -14.84
CA ARG A 462 16.06 14.31 -15.11
C ARG A 462 16.91 13.28 -15.82
N VAL A 463 16.61 11.98 -15.66
CA VAL A 463 17.33 10.91 -16.36
C VAL A 463 16.55 10.46 -17.58
N VAL A 464 15.39 9.81 -17.38
CA VAL A 464 14.64 9.19 -18.49
C VAL A 464 14.18 10.23 -19.52
N GLY A 465 13.48 11.28 -19.10
CA GLY A 465 12.96 12.31 -20.01
C GLY A 465 14.08 13.07 -20.75
N TYR A 466 15.09 13.53 -20.02
CA TYR A 466 16.22 14.27 -20.61
C TYR A 466 17.00 13.44 -21.64
N ILE A 467 17.32 12.18 -21.33
CA ILE A 467 18.02 11.29 -22.27
C ILE A 467 17.15 11.01 -23.49
N TYR A 468 15.85 10.76 -23.30
CA TYR A 468 14.91 10.55 -24.40
C TYR A 468 14.86 11.74 -25.36
N ASP A 469 14.80 12.96 -24.81
CA ASP A 469 14.78 14.20 -25.60
C ASP A 469 16.10 14.41 -26.34
N MET A 470 17.25 14.08 -25.73
CA MET A 470 18.56 14.15 -26.38
C MET A 470 18.71 13.19 -27.56
N GLU A 471 18.13 11.99 -27.46
CA GLU A 471 18.17 10.97 -28.52
C GLU A 471 17.10 11.21 -29.60
N SER A 472 16.16 12.14 -29.37
CA SER A 472 15.10 12.46 -30.33
C SER A 472 15.64 13.30 -31.51
N PRO A 473 15.22 13.03 -32.77
CA PRO A 473 15.64 13.82 -33.92
C PRO A 473 15.25 15.31 -33.78
N PRO A 474 16.06 16.26 -34.29
CA PRO A 474 15.75 17.69 -34.23
C PRO A 474 14.36 17.98 -34.83
N GLY A 475 13.45 18.54 -34.01
CA GLY A 475 12.08 18.87 -34.41
C GLY A 475 11.07 17.72 -34.32
N ALA A 476 11.51 16.49 -34.02
CA ALA A 476 10.62 15.37 -33.71
C ALA A 476 10.24 15.39 -32.22
N ARG A 477 9.03 14.91 -31.90
CA ARG A 477 8.57 14.71 -30.50
C ARG A 477 8.64 13.26 -30.04
N ALA A 478 9.34 12.41 -30.79
CA ALA A 478 9.42 10.98 -30.53
C ALA A 478 10.79 10.42 -30.92
N CYS A 479 11.35 9.60 -30.04
CA CYS A 479 12.53 8.77 -30.26
C CYS A 479 12.09 7.31 -30.51
N SER A 480 12.76 6.63 -31.45
CA SER A 480 12.46 5.25 -31.85
C SER A 480 13.71 4.38 -31.80
N GLY A 481 13.60 3.20 -31.20
CA GLY A 481 14.68 2.25 -30.99
C GLY A 481 15.05 2.09 -29.51
N ASN A 482 15.97 1.15 -29.26
CA ASN A 482 16.40 0.84 -27.90
C ASN A 482 17.26 1.96 -27.28
N HIS A 483 18.08 2.65 -28.10
CA HIS A 483 19.00 3.69 -27.66
C HIS A 483 18.33 4.81 -26.85
N CYS A 484 17.04 5.10 -27.12
CA CYS A 484 16.23 6.07 -26.38
C CYS A 484 16.19 5.83 -24.86
N PHE A 485 16.36 4.58 -24.40
CA PHE A 485 16.18 4.24 -22.99
C PHE A 485 17.29 3.35 -22.39
N VAL A 486 18.19 2.74 -23.19
CA VAL A 486 19.26 1.86 -22.66
C VAL A 486 20.02 2.54 -21.52
N LEU A 487 20.55 3.75 -21.76
CA LEU A 487 21.36 4.46 -20.79
C LEU A 487 20.55 4.76 -19.51
N SER A 488 19.29 5.20 -19.66
CA SER A 488 18.38 5.48 -18.56
C SER A 488 18.15 4.25 -17.67
N PHE A 489 17.92 3.08 -18.26
CA PHE A 489 17.72 1.84 -17.52
C PHE A 489 19.01 1.27 -16.92
N VAL A 490 20.17 1.47 -17.55
CA VAL A 490 21.48 1.15 -16.95
C VAL A 490 21.71 2.01 -15.71
N ILE A 491 21.45 3.32 -15.79
CA ILE A 491 21.55 4.23 -14.64
C ILE A 491 20.61 3.77 -13.51
N MET A 492 19.34 3.46 -13.83
CA MET A 492 18.40 2.96 -12.83
C MET A 492 18.84 1.64 -12.20
N ALA A 493 19.42 0.71 -12.98
CA ALA A 493 20.00 -0.52 -12.45
C ALA A 493 21.14 -0.23 -11.45
N CYS A 494 22.09 0.63 -11.81
CA CYS A 494 23.18 1.05 -10.91
C CYS A 494 22.65 1.71 -9.62
N VAL A 495 21.64 2.58 -9.74
CA VAL A 495 20.98 3.22 -8.58
C VAL A 495 20.34 2.18 -7.65
N CYS A 496 19.76 1.10 -8.20
CA CYS A 496 19.23 0.00 -7.41
C CYS A 496 20.32 -0.78 -6.68
N VAL A 497 21.48 -1.01 -7.31
CA VAL A 497 22.65 -1.64 -6.64
C VAL A 497 23.14 -0.78 -5.48
N VAL A 498 23.26 0.53 -5.67
CA VAL A 498 23.61 1.48 -4.60
C VAL A 498 22.57 1.44 -3.48
N GLY A 499 21.29 1.49 -3.83
CA GLY A 499 20.20 1.38 -2.86
C GLY A 499 20.24 0.06 -2.08
N SER A 500 20.61 -1.04 -2.73
CA SER A 500 20.79 -2.34 -2.10
C SER A 500 21.93 -2.33 -1.09
N ALA A 501 23.08 -1.75 -1.44
CA ALA A 501 24.20 -1.60 -0.52
C ALA A 501 23.81 -0.77 0.73
N VAL A 502 23.06 0.32 0.53
CA VAL A 502 22.51 1.15 1.62
C VAL A 502 21.54 0.35 2.50
N ALA A 503 20.68 -0.47 1.90
CA ALA A 503 19.75 -1.33 2.64
C ALA A 503 20.47 -2.43 3.44
N PHE A 504 21.52 -3.03 2.89
CA PHE A 504 22.37 -3.99 3.62
C PHE A 504 23.16 -3.30 4.74
N MET A 505 23.61 -2.07 4.55
CA MET A 505 24.19 -1.27 5.63
C MET A 505 23.19 -1.06 6.77
N LEU A 506 21.94 -0.69 6.46
CA LEU A 506 20.86 -0.58 7.44
C LEU A 506 20.59 -1.92 8.14
N PHE A 507 20.60 -3.04 7.42
CA PHE A 507 20.45 -4.38 7.97
C PHE A 507 21.56 -4.69 8.98
N VAL A 508 22.82 -4.49 8.63
CA VAL A 508 23.97 -4.75 9.52
C VAL A 508 23.86 -3.89 10.79
N ARG A 509 23.52 -2.60 10.65
CA ARG A 509 23.37 -1.68 11.78
C ARG A 509 22.25 -2.05 12.73
N THR A 510 21.14 -2.56 12.20
CA THR A 510 19.94 -2.90 12.98
C THR A 510 19.89 -4.36 13.42
N ARG A 511 20.81 -5.22 12.96
CA ARG A 511 20.85 -6.66 13.26
C ARG A 511 20.78 -6.99 14.76
N ARG A 512 21.54 -6.26 15.59
CA ARG A 512 21.55 -6.48 17.05
C ARG A 512 20.21 -6.12 17.68
N PHE A 513 19.60 -5.01 17.24
CA PHE A 513 18.28 -4.57 17.68
C PHE A 513 17.19 -5.58 17.33
N TYR A 514 17.17 -6.04 16.07
CA TYR A 514 16.23 -7.07 15.63
C TYR A 514 16.36 -8.37 16.44
N LYS A 515 17.59 -8.85 16.69
CA LYS A 515 17.81 -10.10 17.43
C LYS A 515 17.46 -9.99 18.91
N ARG A 516 17.79 -8.87 19.57
CA ARG A 516 17.65 -8.72 21.04
C ARG A 516 16.28 -8.16 21.46
N VAL A 517 15.67 -7.30 20.65
CA VAL A 517 14.44 -6.60 21.03
C VAL A 517 13.24 -7.14 20.27
N VAL A 518 13.27 -7.08 18.94
CA VAL A 518 12.11 -7.45 18.11
C VAL A 518 11.83 -8.94 18.18
N TYR A 519 12.86 -9.78 17.96
CA TYR A 519 12.72 -11.22 17.99
C TYR A 519 12.35 -11.73 19.38
N ALA A 520 13.00 -11.24 20.44
CA ALA A 520 12.68 -11.61 21.82
C ALA A 520 11.22 -11.26 22.19
N ARG A 521 10.74 -10.08 21.78
CA ARG A 521 9.32 -9.69 21.94
C ARG A 521 8.38 -10.60 21.13
N LEU A 522 8.78 -11.05 19.95
CA LEU A 522 7.96 -11.99 19.17
C LEU A 522 7.87 -13.38 19.82
N GLN A 523 8.95 -13.82 20.48
CA GLN A 523 8.97 -15.07 21.23
C GLN A 523 8.05 -15.02 22.45
N SER A 524 7.86 -13.87 23.09
CA SER A 524 6.89 -13.75 24.20
C SER A 524 5.42 -13.89 23.77
N PHE A 525 5.12 -13.93 22.47
CA PHE A 525 3.76 -14.21 21.95
C PHE A 525 3.54 -15.69 21.59
N LEU A 526 4.60 -16.50 21.56
CA LEU A 526 4.52 -17.95 21.27
C LEU A 526 4.28 -18.71 22.56
#